data_AF-A0A5C9AXA7-F1
#
_entry.id   AF-A0A5C9AXA7-F1
#
_cell.length_a   1.000
_cell.length_b   1.000
_cell.length_c   1.000
_cell.angle_alpha   90.00
_cell.angle_beta   90.00
_cell.angle_gamma   90.00
#
_symmetry.space_group_name_H-M   'P 1'
#
loop_
_entity.id
_entity.type
_entity.pdbx_description
1 polymer ?
#
loop_
_entity_poly.entity_id
_entity_poly.type
_entity_poly.pdbx_seq_one_letter_code
_entity_poly.pdbx_strand_id
1 'polypeptide(L)'
;MYFDNRRLQPAREILERYIEVNPWHGHMHGRLAGVLGSLGDWNKSVSVAEHALELNPTLTPLHNWLARAYQQLGKPDESERHRQLFHKIEKQLPSTQPPTTDDSR
;
A
#
# COMPACT_ATOMS: atom_id res chain seq x y z
N MET A 1 0.94 -16.15 -17.54
CA MET A 1 0.29 -15.14 -16.68
C MET A 1 0.34 -13.78 -17.39
N TYR A 2 -0.71 -13.36 -18.10
CA TYR A 2 -0.73 -12.10 -18.90
C TYR A 2 -1.96 -11.21 -18.62
N PHE A 3 -2.85 -11.60 -17.70
CA PHE A 3 -4.17 -11.00 -17.61
C PHE A 3 -4.25 -9.75 -16.71
N ASP A 4 -3.37 -9.59 -15.72
CA ASP A 4 -3.45 -8.44 -14.80
C ASP A 4 -2.78 -7.17 -15.35
N ASN A 5 -1.60 -7.28 -15.98
CA ASN A 5 -0.89 -6.10 -16.51
C ASN A 5 -1.72 -5.29 -17.52
N ARG A 6 -2.59 -5.96 -18.29
CA ARG A 6 -3.42 -5.30 -19.31
C ARG A 6 -4.52 -4.40 -18.71
N ARG A 7 -4.94 -4.66 -17.47
CA ARG A 7 -5.94 -3.84 -16.75
C ARG A 7 -5.29 -2.82 -15.81
N LEU A 8 -4.06 -3.10 -15.36
CA LEU A 8 -3.33 -2.24 -14.45
C LEU A 8 -2.73 -1.00 -15.14
N GLN A 9 -2.36 -1.08 -16.42
CA GLN A 9 -1.85 0.07 -17.17
C GLN A 9 -2.90 1.21 -17.30
N PRO A 10 -4.15 0.96 -17.73
CA PRO A 10 -5.19 2.00 -17.70
C PRO A 10 -5.49 2.52 -16.29
N ALA A 11 -5.45 1.65 -15.28
CA ALA A 11 -5.67 2.05 -13.89
C ALA A 11 -4.60 3.02 -13.40
N ARG A 12 -3.33 2.79 -13.79
CA ARG A 12 -2.22 3.71 -13.52
C ARG A 12 -2.51 5.09 -14.12
N GLU A 13 -2.82 5.15 -15.42
CA GLU A 13 -3.06 6.42 -16.13
C GLU A 13 -4.22 7.22 -15.53
N ILE A 14 -5.32 6.54 -15.17
CA ILE A 14 -6.47 7.19 -14.53
C ILE A 14 -6.10 7.77 -13.17
N LEU A 15 -5.34 7.03 -12.36
CA LEU A 15 -4.90 7.47 -11.04
C LEU A 15 -3.90 8.63 -11.14
N GLU A 16 -2.95 8.56 -12.08
CA GLU A 16 -1.99 9.64 -12.36
C GLU A 16 -2.71 10.95 -12.72
N ARG A 17 -3.65 10.91 -13.68
CA ARG A 17 -4.47 12.08 -14.03
C ARG A 17 -5.32 12.60 -12.87
N TYR A 18 -5.84 11.70 -12.03
CA TYR A 18 -6.61 12.11 -10.85
C TYR A 18 -5.73 12.86 -9.85
N ILE A 19 -4.51 12.37 -9.62
CA ILE A 19 -3.54 12.98 -8.70
C ILE A 19 -3.03 14.32 -9.24
N GLU A 20 -2.90 14.49 -10.56
CA GLU A 20 -2.60 15.79 -11.17
C GLU A 20 -3.64 16.85 -10.83
N VAL A 21 -4.92 16.47 -10.76
CA VAL A 21 -6.02 17.38 -10.38
C VAL A 21 -6.13 17.52 -8.86
N ASN A 22 -5.89 16.44 -8.10
CA ASN A 22 -6.04 16.40 -6.64
C ASN A 22 -4.80 15.78 -5.96
N PRO A 23 -3.69 16.54 -5.85
CA PRO A 23 -2.43 16.00 -5.35
C PRO A 23 -2.46 15.71 -3.84
N TRP A 24 -3.43 16.26 -3.12
CA TRP A 24 -3.53 16.13 -1.66
C TRP A 24 -4.26 14.86 -1.20
N HIS A 25 -4.74 14.03 -2.13
CA HIS A 25 -5.54 12.86 -1.80
C HIS A 25 -4.67 11.62 -1.54
N GLY A 26 -4.22 11.44 -0.29
CA GLY A 26 -3.35 10.34 0.12
C GLY A 26 -3.90 8.94 -0.19
N HIS A 27 -5.22 8.73 -0.13
CA HIS A 27 -5.81 7.43 -0.47
C HIS A 27 -5.61 7.05 -1.95
N MET A 28 -5.67 8.02 -2.88
CA MET A 28 -5.43 7.75 -4.31
C MET A 28 -3.95 7.44 -4.58
N HIS A 29 -3.04 8.10 -3.86
CA HIS A 29 -1.62 7.75 -3.91
C HIS A 29 -1.41 6.31 -3.42
N GLY A 30 -2.06 5.89 -2.33
CA GLY A 30 -2.01 4.50 -1.87
C GLY A 30 -2.54 3.49 -2.92
N ARG A 31 -3.61 3.84 -3.65
CA ARG A 31 -4.11 3.00 -4.76
C ARG A 31 -3.13 2.93 -5.93
N LEU A 32 -2.49 4.05 -6.28
CA LEU A 32 -1.45 4.10 -7.32
C LEU A 32 -0.25 3.22 -6.93
N ALA A 33 0.19 3.30 -5.67
CA ALA A 33 1.23 2.44 -5.15
C ALA A 33 0.86 0.94 -5.29
N GLY A 34 -0.39 0.58 -4.98
CA GLY A 34 -0.91 -0.77 -5.19
C GLY A 34 -0.76 -1.25 -6.64
N VAL A 35 -1.23 -0.43 -7.59
CA VAL A 35 -1.15 -0.71 -9.02
C VAL A 35 0.30 -0.84 -9.49
N LEU A 36 1.19 0.06 -9.06
CA LEU A 36 2.61 0.02 -9.39
C LEU A 36 3.29 -1.27 -8.88
N GLY A 37 2.96 -1.71 -7.66
CA GLY A 37 3.47 -2.96 -7.11
C GLY A 37 2.99 -4.17 -7.91
N SER A 38 1.71 -4.21 -8.28
CA SER A 38 1.17 -5.27 -9.15
C SER A 38 1.77 -5.28 -10.56
N LEU A 39 2.26 -4.14 -11.05
CA LEU A 39 3.01 -4.03 -12.30
C LEU A 39 4.49 -4.45 -12.16
N GLY A 40 4.97 -4.70 -10.94
CA GLY A 40 6.37 -5.05 -10.64
C GLY A 40 7.27 -3.85 -10.34
N ASP A 41 6.73 -2.62 -10.42
CA ASP A 41 7.46 -1.37 -10.15
C ASP A 41 7.51 -1.08 -8.64
N TRP A 42 8.07 -2.02 -7.86
CA TRP A 42 8.12 -1.95 -6.39
C TRP A 42 8.83 -0.70 -5.87
N ASN A 43 9.89 -0.23 -6.55
CA ASN A 43 10.61 0.99 -6.15
C ASN A 43 9.70 2.23 -6.20
N LYS A 44 8.94 2.39 -7.29
CA LYS A 44 7.98 3.49 -7.42
C LYS A 44 6.79 3.31 -6.47
N SER A 45 6.32 2.07 -6.31
CA SER A 45 5.25 1.72 -5.38
C SER A 45 5.56 2.22 -3.97
N VAL A 46 6.77 1.95 -3.46
CA VAL A 46 7.20 2.41 -2.14
C VAL A 46 7.20 3.93 -2.04
N SER A 47 7.83 4.63 -2.98
CA SER A 47 7.91 6.10 -2.96
C SER A 47 6.52 6.75 -2.95
N VAL A 48 5.59 6.25 -3.77
CA VAL A 48 4.22 6.77 -3.82
C VAL A 48 3.44 6.43 -2.54
N ALA A 49 3.66 5.25 -1.96
CA ALA A 49 3.01 4.86 -0.70
C ALA A 49 3.55 5.62 0.52
N GLU A 50 4.84 5.96 0.55
CA GLU A 50 5.42 6.84 1.57
C GLU A 50 4.77 8.23 1.48
N HIS A 51 4.68 8.81 0.28
CA HIS A 51 4.02 10.11 0.10
C HIS A 51 2.53 10.08 0.50
N ALA A 52 1.83 9.00 0.21
CA ALA A 52 0.46 8.80 0.67
C ALA A 52 0.35 8.81 2.21
N LEU A 53 1.34 8.26 2.93
CA LEU A 53 1.41 8.31 4.40
C LEU A 53 1.80 9.69 4.92
N GLU A 54 2.61 10.46 4.19
CA GLU A 54 2.88 11.86 4.53
C GLU A 54 1.61 12.71 4.46
N LEU A 55 0.79 12.49 3.42
CA LEU A 55 -0.50 13.16 3.24
C LEU A 55 -1.55 12.67 4.24
N ASN A 56 -1.58 11.37 4.50
CA ASN A 56 -2.50 10.77 5.46
C ASN A 56 -1.82 9.64 6.27
N PRO A 57 -1.30 9.97 7.47
CA PRO A 57 -0.65 9.00 8.34
C PRO A 57 -1.60 7.91 8.89
N THR A 58 -2.92 8.10 8.77
CA THR A 58 -3.90 7.16 9.31
C THR A 58 -4.23 6.02 8.33
N LEU A 59 -3.56 5.95 7.18
CA LEU A 59 -3.73 4.86 6.21
C LEU A 59 -3.05 3.58 6.70
N THR A 60 -3.58 2.99 7.77
CA THR A 60 -3.09 1.74 8.37
C THR A 60 -2.83 0.65 7.33
N PRO A 61 -3.74 0.36 6.36
CA PRO A 61 -3.50 -0.68 5.36
C PRO A 61 -2.23 -0.46 4.52
N LEU A 62 -1.79 0.79 4.38
CA LEU A 62 -0.64 1.15 3.57
C LEU A 62 0.69 0.80 4.24
N HIS A 63 0.74 0.74 5.58
CA HIS A 63 1.90 0.19 6.29
C HIS A 63 2.10 -1.30 5.99
N ASN A 64 1.02 -2.09 5.93
CA ASN A 64 1.11 -3.50 5.55
C ASN A 64 1.55 -3.65 4.08
N TRP A 65 1.04 -2.79 3.19
CA TRP A 65 1.47 -2.77 1.80
C TRP A 65 2.96 -2.45 1.64
N LEU A 66 3.45 -1.40 2.32
CA LEU A 66 4.86 -1.02 2.32
C LEU A 66 5.74 -2.14 2.86
N ALA A 67 5.33 -2.83 3.93
CA ALA A 67 6.07 -3.98 4.45
C ALA A 67 6.29 -5.04 3.35
N ARG A 68 5.23 -5.41 2.61
CA ARG A 68 5.33 -6.37 1.50
C ARG A 68 6.19 -5.85 0.37
N ALA A 69 6.06 -4.57 0.01
CA ALA A 69 6.85 -3.95 -1.05
C ALA A 69 8.35 -3.93 -0.71
N TYR A 70 8.72 -3.59 0.53
CA TYR A 70 10.11 -3.65 0.99
C TYR A 70 10.68 -5.08 1.02
N GLN A 71 9.86 -6.09 1.35
CA GLN A 71 10.30 -7.49 1.21
C GLN A 71 10.65 -7.85 -0.23
N GLN A 72 9.83 -7.42 -1.20
CA GLN A 72 10.11 -7.64 -2.63
C GLN A 72 11.37 -6.89 -3.09
N LEU A 73 11.68 -5.76 -2.47
CA LEU A 73 12.90 -4.99 -2.74
C LEU A 73 14.15 -5.51 -2.00
N GLY A 74 14.04 -6.55 -1.18
CA GLY A 74 15.16 -7.07 -0.39
C GLY A 74 15.58 -6.15 0.77
N LYS A 75 14.64 -5.37 1.30
CA LYS A 75 14.82 -4.40 2.40
C LYS A 75 14.07 -4.87 3.66
N PRO A 76 14.59 -5.90 4.37
CA PRO A 76 13.86 -6.51 5.48
C PRO A 76 13.72 -5.59 6.70
N ASP A 77 14.68 -4.68 6.94
CA ASP A 77 14.66 -3.78 8.09
C ASP A 77 13.51 -2.77 7.98
N GLU A 78 13.35 -2.15 6.81
CA GLU A 78 12.23 -1.26 6.52
C GLU A 78 10.90 -2.02 6.51
N SER A 79 10.88 -3.23 5.95
CA SER A 79 9.70 -4.09 6.03
C SER A 79 9.26 -4.31 7.47
N GLU A 80 10.21 -4.62 8.35
CA GLU A 80 9.90 -4.94 9.74
C GLU A 80 9.39 -3.70 10.49
N ARG A 81 10.01 -2.55 10.24
CA ARG A 81 9.54 -1.27 10.78
C ARG A 81 8.08 -0.98 10.39
N HIS A 82 7.73 -1.12 9.12
CA HIS A 82 6.36 -0.88 8.66
C HIS A 82 5.37 -1.91 9.20
N ARG A 83 5.79 -3.17 9.33
CA ARG A 83 4.99 -4.23 9.97
C ARG A 83 4.71 -3.91 11.44
N GLN A 84 5.70 -3.45 12.19
CA GLN A 84 5.51 -3.05 13.59
C GLN A 84 4.57 -1.85 13.72
N LEU A 85 4.72 -0.85 12.85
CA LEU A 85 3.82 0.31 12.81
C LEU A 85 2.36 -0.10 12.53
N PHE A 86 2.15 -1.00 11.57
CA PHE A 86 0.82 -1.55 11.27
C PHE A 86 0.18 -2.16 12.53
N HIS A 87 0.86 -3.08 13.20
CA HIS A 87 0.36 -3.73 14.41
C HIS A 87 0.15 -2.75 15.57
N LYS A 88 1.02 -1.75 15.70
CA LYS A 88 0.89 -0.72 16.73
C LYS A 88 -0.37 0.11 16.53
N ILE A 89 -0.65 0.51 15.29
CA ILE A 89 -1.84 1.29 14.94
C ILE A 89 -3.10 0.44 15.10
N GLU A 90 -3.12 -0.81 14.63
CA GLU A 90 -4.27 -1.71 14.84
C GLU A 90 -4.57 -1.94 16.31
N LYS A 91 -3.55 -2.12 17.15
CA LYS A 91 -3.73 -2.28 18.60
C LYS A 91 -4.22 -1.00 19.29
N GLN A 92 -3.96 0.17 18.70
CA GLN A 92 -4.39 1.47 19.22
C GLN A 92 -5.79 1.89 18.72
N LEU A 93 -6.28 1.29 17.63
CA LEU A 93 -7.63 1.50 17.14
C LEU A 93 -8.62 0.62 17.94
N PRO A 94 -9.69 1.18 18.53
CA PRO A 94 -10.74 0.35 19.11
C PRO A 94 -11.36 -0.51 18.00
N SER A 95 -11.31 -1.82 18.21
CA SER A 95 -11.67 -2.91 17.31
C SER A 95 -12.85 -2.64 16.36
N THR A 96 -12.54 -2.54 15.06
CA THR A 96 -13.44 -3.01 13.99
C THR A 96 -12.76 -4.16 13.26
N GLN A 97 -12.78 -5.35 13.88
CA GLN A 97 -12.45 -6.59 13.20
C GLN A 97 -13.57 -6.93 12.19
N PRO A 98 -13.29 -7.41 10.97
CA PRO A 98 -14.03 -8.54 10.44
C PRO A 98 -13.43 -9.83 11.03
N PRO A 99 -14.26 -10.87 11.26
CA PRO A 99 -13.90 -12.02 12.08
C PRO A 99 -12.75 -12.84 11.49
N THR A 100 -12.01 -13.43 12.42
CA THR A 100 -11.08 -14.54 12.25
C THR A 100 -11.65 -15.68 11.40
N THR A 101 -10.87 -16.17 10.45
CA THR A 101 -10.69 -17.61 10.27
C THR A 101 -9.25 -17.87 10.74
N ASP A 102 -9.00 -18.14 12.02
CA ASP A 102 -9.21 -19.46 12.60
C ASP A 102 -9.68 -20.51 11.59
N ASP A 103 -8.71 -21.12 10.92
CA ASP A 103 -8.78 -22.56 10.73
C ASP A 103 -7.45 -23.13 11.21
N SER A 104 -7.38 -23.30 12.53
CA SER A 104 -6.39 -24.12 13.18
C SER A 104 -6.55 -25.59 12.76
N ARG A 105 -5.41 -26.22 12.47
CA ARG A 105 -5.06 -27.65 12.69
C ARG A 105 -5.00 -28.57 11.47
#